data_AF-A0AA49FJ68-F1
#
_entry.id   AF-A0AA49FJ68-F1
#
_cell.length_a   1.000
_cell.length_b   1.000
_cell.length_c   1.000
_cell.angle_alpha   90.00
_cell.angle_beta   90.00
_cell.angle_gamma   90.00
#
_symmetry.space_group_name_H-M   'P 1'
#
loop_
_entity.id
_entity.type
_entity.pdbx_description
1 polymer ?
#
loop_
_entity_poly.entity_id
_entity_poly.type
_entity_poly.pdbx_seq_one_letter_code
_entity_poly.pdbx_strand_id
1 'polypeptide(L)'
;MSLEVVTVKKLEAAKRQLHTAITLWFADADSVSVHTLACAAHQIVHDINGKSKGDELLLDSSVIKDEYRKEYLGEMRRAMRFFKHADKDPDPDGTVELTPAITDLFILFTIIGLERFGQRHTEATTAFILFYGLKNPNLVAKEFCKRFKIEDFTSLPIVSKRKFMEQFLLVRKAQRHE
;
A
#
# COMPACT_ATOMS: atom_id res chain seq x y z
N MET A 1 17.56 0.86 -35.50
CA MET A 1 16.37 1.14 -34.67
C MET A 1 16.87 1.67 -33.34
N SER A 2 16.75 2.98 -33.08
CA SER A 2 17.12 3.54 -31.77
C SER A 2 16.04 3.14 -30.76
N LEU A 3 16.42 2.43 -29.70
CA LEU A 3 15.50 2.13 -28.61
C LEU A 3 15.20 3.42 -27.85
N GLU A 4 13.91 3.67 -27.60
CA GLU A 4 13.49 4.74 -26.72
C GLU A 4 13.87 4.39 -25.28
N VAL A 5 14.52 5.32 -24.57
CA VAL A 5 14.99 5.12 -23.19
C VAL A 5 14.24 6.05 -22.25
N VAL A 6 13.62 5.48 -21.23
CA VAL A 6 12.97 6.24 -20.15
C VAL A 6 13.81 6.14 -18.88
N THR A 7 14.19 7.28 -18.30
CA THR A 7 14.91 7.34 -17.02
C THR A 7 13.92 7.53 -15.87
N VAL A 8 13.98 6.67 -14.86
CA VAL A 8 13.05 6.70 -13.70
C VAL A 8 13.84 6.66 -12.39
N LYS A 9 13.55 7.60 -11.48
CA LYS A 9 14.19 7.62 -10.14
C LYS A 9 13.58 6.56 -9.22
N LYS A 10 14.32 6.05 -8.23
CA LYS A 10 13.83 5.00 -7.31
C LYS A 10 12.53 5.38 -6.59
N LEU A 11 12.47 6.56 -5.96
CA LEU A 11 11.23 7.02 -5.30
C LEU A 11 10.09 7.26 -6.29
N GLU A 12 10.41 7.70 -7.51
CA GLU A 12 9.40 7.86 -8.57
C GLU A 12 8.82 6.50 -8.98
N ALA A 13 9.67 5.48 -9.13
CA ALA A 13 9.24 4.12 -9.39
C ALA A 13 8.31 3.62 -8.29
N ALA A 14 8.69 3.77 -7.01
CA ALA A 14 7.83 3.37 -5.88
C ALA A 14 6.46 4.07 -5.91
N LYS A 15 6.42 5.37 -6.18
CA LYS A 15 5.18 6.14 -6.30
C LYS A 15 4.29 5.64 -7.43
N ARG A 16 4.88 5.38 -8.60
CA ARG A 16 4.15 4.88 -9.79
C ARG A 16 3.59 3.48 -9.55
N GLN A 17 4.37 2.59 -8.92
CA GLN A 17 3.90 1.26 -8.52
C GLN A 17 2.76 1.34 -7.50
N LEU A 18 2.92 2.14 -6.44
CA LEU A 18 1.89 2.32 -5.42
C LEU A 18 0.60 2.92 -6.00
N HIS A 19 0.71 3.95 -6.85
CA HIS A 19 -0.45 4.56 -7.49
C HIS A 19 -1.21 3.55 -8.35
N THR A 20 -0.50 2.73 -9.11
CA THR A 20 -1.11 1.66 -9.93
C THR A 20 -1.76 0.61 -9.05
N ALA A 21 -1.08 0.17 -7.97
CA ALA A 21 -1.63 -0.77 -7.00
C ALA A 21 -2.95 -0.27 -6.40
N ILE A 22 -2.99 0.98 -5.94
CA ILE A 22 -4.19 1.59 -5.35
C ILE A 22 -5.32 1.72 -6.38
N THR A 23 -5.00 2.07 -7.63
CA THR A 23 -5.99 2.19 -8.71
C THR A 23 -6.65 0.84 -8.98
N LEU A 24 -5.85 -0.22 -9.14
CA LEU A 24 -6.34 -1.58 -9.32
C LEU A 24 -7.11 -2.07 -8.08
N TRP A 25 -6.64 -1.73 -6.89
CA TRP A 25 -7.28 -2.08 -5.63
C TRP A 25 -8.68 -1.48 -5.50
N PHE A 26 -8.85 -0.20 -5.85
CA PHE A 26 -10.16 0.47 -5.85
C PHE A 26 -11.10 -0.07 -6.93
N ALA A 27 -10.55 -0.54 -8.04
CA ALA A 27 -11.30 -1.15 -9.12
C ALA A 27 -11.77 -2.59 -8.80
N ASP A 28 -11.33 -3.17 -7.67
CA ASP A 28 -11.43 -4.60 -7.36
C ASP A 28 -10.90 -5.47 -8.53
N ALA A 29 -9.77 -5.05 -9.11
CA ALA A 29 -9.09 -5.76 -10.19
C ALA A 29 -8.20 -6.91 -9.66
N ASP A 30 -7.34 -7.46 -10.51
CA ASP A 30 -6.50 -8.62 -10.20
C ASP A 30 -5.65 -8.44 -8.91
N SER A 31 -5.92 -9.29 -7.92
CA SER A 31 -5.31 -9.23 -6.60
C SER A 31 -3.82 -9.58 -6.61
N VAL A 32 -3.38 -10.42 -7.54
CA VAL A 32 -1.96 -10.77 -7.73
C VAL A 32 -1.17 -9.56 -8.18
N SER A 33 -1.68 -8.83 -9.17
CA SER A 33 -1.09 -7.57 -9.66
C SER A 33 -1.05 -6.51 -8.56
N VAL A 34 -2.15 -6.32 -7.83
CA VAL A 34 -2.20 -5.35 -6.72
C VAL A 34 -1.14 -5.67 -5.66
N HIS A 35 -1.08 -6.93 -5.20
CA HIS A 35 -0.12 -7.34 -4.17
C HIS A 35 1.32 -7.18 -4.66
N THR A 36 1.61 -7.63 -5.88
CA THR A 36 2.95 -7.52 -6.48
C THR A 36 3.43 -6.07 -6.54
N LEU A 37 2.58 -5.16 -7.03
CA LEU A 37 2.91 -3.74 -7.14
C LEU A 37 3.06 -3.06 -5.78
N ALA A 38 2.17 -3.34 -4.83
CA ALA A 38 2.24 -2.82 -3.47
C ALA A 38 3.53 -3.27 -2.76
N CYS A 39 3.85 -4.55 -2.83
CA CYS A 39 5.06 -5.12 -2.24
C CYS A 39 6.34 -4.58 -2.90
N ALA A 40 6.35 -4.40 -4.23
CA ALA A 40 7.47 -3.80 -4.94
C ALA A 40 7.68 -2.32 -4.54
N ALA A 41 6.60 -1.55 -4.42
CA ALA A 41 6.65 -0.18 -3.94
C ALA A 41 7.18 -0.11 -2.50
N HIS A 42 6.63 -0.95 -1.61
CA HIS A 42 7.07 -1.04 -0.21
C HIS A 42 8.55 -1.39 -0.10
N GLN A 43 9.03 -2.39 -0.85
CA GLN A 43 10.41 -2.82 -0.79
C GLN A 43 11.37 -1.67 -1.13
N ILE A 44 11.08 -0.87 -2.17
CA ILE A 44 11.89 0.30 -2.52
C ILE A 44 11.93 1.31 -1.37
N VAL A 45 10.75 1.64 -0.81
CA VAL A 45 10.64 2.61 0.29
C VAL A 45 11.36 2.12 1.54
N HIS A 46 11.18 0.84 1.88
CA HIS A 46 11.86 0.16 2.98
C HIS A 46 13.38 0.18 2.84
N ASP A 47 13.91 -0.19 1.68
CA ASP A 47 15.36 -0.24 1.45
C ASP A 47 16.02 1.13 1.48
N ILE A 48 15.27 2.18 1.12
CA ILE A 48 15.71 3.57 1.29
C ILE A 48 15.64 3.95 2.77
N ASN A 49 14.56 3.59 3.49
CA ASN A 49 14.37 3.92 4.91
C ASN A 49 15.42 3.30 5.83
N GLY A 50 15.78 2.03 5.60
CA GLY A 50 16.82 1.34 6.36
C GLY A 50 18.20 2.00 6.25
N LYS A 51 18.45 2.76 5.18
CA LYS A 51 19.68 3.55 5.02
C LYS A 51 19.63 4.89 5.77
N SER A 52 18.45 5.32 6.22
CA SER A 52 18.21 6.66 6.78
C SER A 52 17.97 6.67 8.30
N LYS A 53 18.08 5.53 9.01
CA LYS A 53 17.71 5.38 10.44
C LYS A 53 16.27 5.86 10.77
N GLY A 54 15.36 5.83 9.80
CA GLY A 54 13.96 6.20 10.02
C GLY A 54 13.21 5.17 10.86
N ASP A 55 12.06 5.53 11.45
CA ASP A 55 11.31 4.58 12.27
C ASP A 55 10.92 3.33 11.47
N GLU A 56 10.57 2.29 12.20
CA GLU A 56 10.21 0.99 11.65
C GLU A 56 9.03 1.10 10.69
N LEU A 57 9.15 0.42 9.55
CA LEU A 57 8.06 0.16 8.62
C LEU A 57 7.51 -1.25 8.86
N LEU A 58 6.60 -1.71 8.00
CA LEU A 58 5.89 -2.99 8.17
C LEU A 58 6.86 -4.15 8.50
N LEU A 59 7.93 -4.29 7.71
CA LEU A 59 8.86 -5.41 7.84
C LEU A 59 9.83 -5.29 9.02
N ASP A 60 9.96 -4.10 9.63
CA ASP A 60 10.90 -3.82 10.72
C ASP A 60 10.21 -3.67 12.09
N SER A 61 8.91 -3.93 12.18
CA SER A 61 8.08 -3.56 13.34
C SER A 61 8.56 -4.13 14.69
N SER A 62 8.97 -3.29 15.65
CA SER A 62 9.48 -3.63 17.01
C SER A 62 8.51 -4.44 17.85
N VAL A 63 7.22 -4.44 17.51
CA VAL A 63 6.20 -5.16 18.25
C VAL A 63 6.33 -6.68 18.11
N ILE A 64 7.04 -7.15 17.08
CA ILE A 64 7.32 -8.57 16.86
C ILE A 64 8.57 -8.96 17.65
N LYS A 65 8.44 -9.90 18.59
CA LYS A 65 9.59 -10.42 19.36
C LYS A 65 10.61 -11.08 18.44
N ASP A 66 11.87 -11.00 18.83
CA ASP A 66 13.00 -11.51 18.05
C ASP A 66 12.86 -12.99 17.66
N GLU A 67 12.36 -13.84 18.57
CA GLU A 67 12.14 -15.26 18.30
C GLU A 67 11.12 -15.55 17.17
N TYR A 68 10.18 -14.63 16.89
CA TYR A 68 9.16 -14.77 15.84
C TYR A 68 9.49 -13.98 14.56
N ARG A 69 10.61 -13.26 14.51
CA ARG A 69 10.96 -12.40 13.36
C ARG A 69 11.06 -13.14 12.05
N LYS A 70 11.67 -14.32 12.06
CA LYS A 70 11.85 -15.13 10.85
C LYS A 70 10.51 -15.60 10.29
N GLU A 71 9.62 -16.05 11.17
CA GLU A 71 8.27 -16.51 10.82
C GLU A 71 7.44 -15.35 10.28
N TYR A 72 7.39 -14.24 11.00
CA TYR A 72 6.71 -13.01 10.57
C TYR A 72 7.15 -12.56 9.16
N LEU A 73 8.47 -12.46 8.93
CA LEU A 73 9.01 -12.08 7.62
C LEU A 73 8.74 -13.14 6.55
N GLY A 74 8.66 -14.42 6.93
CA GLY A 74 8.26 -15.51 6.06
C GLY A 74 6.85 -15.30 5.55
N GLU A 75 5.90 -15.10 6.46
CA GLU A 75 4.49 -14.88 6.16
C GLU A 75 4.27 -13.62 5.32
N MET A 76 4.85 -12.48 5.73
CA MET A 76 4.72 -11.23 4.98
C MET A 76 5.25 -11.33 3.55
N ARG A 77 6.25 -12.18 3.30
CA ARG A 77 6.90 -12.33 2.00
C ARG A 77 6.46 -13.57 1.23
N ARG A 78 5.55 -14.40 1.76
CA ARG A 78 5.17 -15.68 1.16
C ARG A 78 4.61 -15.48 -0.25
N ALA A 79 3.52 -14.74 -0.38
CA ALA A 79 2.88 -14.47 -1.68
C ALA A 79 3.80 -13.70 -2.64
N MET A 80 4.49 -12.65 -2.18
CA MET A 80 5.38 -11.87 -3.05
C MET A 80 6.56 -12.69 -3.60
N ARG A 81 7.03 -13.72 -2.88
CA ARG A 81 8.09 -14.60 -3.36
C ARG A 81 7.53 -15.58 -4.39
N PHE A 82 6.40 -16.19 -4.09
CA PHE A 82 5.71 -17.10 -5.00
C PHE A 82 5.43 -16.44 -6.36
N PHE A 83 4.94 -15.19 -6.38
CA PHE A 83 4.61 -14.48 -7.63
C PHE A 83 5.80 -14.09 -8.51
N LYS A 84 7.05 -14.18 -8.02
CA LYS A 84 8.22 -13.66 -8.77
C LYS A 84 9.43 -14.59 -8.85
N HIS A 85 9.45 -15.70 -8.12
CA HIS A 85 10.62 -16.58 -7.99
C HIS A 85 10.32 -18.04 -8.34
N ALA A 86 9.93 -18.28 -9.60
CA ALA A 86 9.82 -19.65 -10.13
C ALA A 86 11.17 -20.39 -10.14
N ASP A 87 12.31 -19.69 -10.00
CA ASP A 87 13.63 -20.30 -9.88
C ASP A 87 13.79 -21.14 -8.60
N LYS A 88 13.00 -20.83 -7.55
CA LYS A 88 13.05 -21.51 -6.25
C LYS A 88 11.91 -22.48 -6.02
N ASP A 89 10.81 -22.28 -6.75
CA ASP A 89 9.61 -23.10 -6.72
C ASP A 89 9.03 -23.17 -8.14
N PRO A 90 9.56 -24.05 -9.00
CA PRO A 90 9.23 -24.09 -10.43
C PRO A 90 7.96 -24.89 -10.74
N ASP A 91 7.23 -25.37 -9.72
CA ASP A 91 6.02 -26.19 -9.93
C ASP A 91 4.91 -25.35 -10.61
N PRO A 92 4.53 -25.67 -11.87
CA PRO A 92 3.50 -24.92 -12.58
C PRO A 92 2.11 -25.04 -11.93
N ASP A 93 1.90 -26.07 -11.11
CA ASP A 93 0.63 -26.33 -10.41
C ASP A 93 0.70 -25.94 -8.91
N GLY A 94 1.81 -25.31 -8.48
CA GLY A 94 1.99 -24.80 -7.12
C GLY A 94 0.91 -23.78 -6.76
N THR A 95 0.55 -23.70 -5.48
CA THR A 95 -0.47 -22.77 -4.99
C THR A 95 -0.01 -21.97 -3.79
N VAL A 96 -0.49 -20.73 -3.69
CA VAL A 96 -0.28 -19.86 -2.53
C VAL A 96 -1.58 -19.19 -2.15
N GLU A 97 -1.84 -19.08 -0.86
CA GLU A 97 -2.94 -18.28 -0.36
C GLU A 97 -2.50 -16.81 -0.25
N LEU A 98 -3.29 -15.92 -0.84
CA LEU A 98 -3.09 -14.48 -0.74
C LEU A 98 -4.07 -13.90 0.29
N THR A 99 -3.53 -13.37 1.39
CA THR A 99 -4.31 -12.67 2.41
C THR A 99 -4.47 -11.19 2.03
N PRO A 100 -5.67 -10.71 1.66
CA PRO A 100 -5.85 -9.32 1.18
C PRO A 100 -5.46 -8.26 2.22
N ALA A 101 -5.66 -8.54 3.50
CA ALA A 101 -5.27 -7.63 4.59
C ALA A 101 -3.76 -7.35 4.60
N ILE A 102 -2.90 -8.31 4.21
CA ILE A 102 -1.46 -8.09 4.09
C ILE A 102 -1.16 -7.10 2.96
N THR A 103 -1.87 -7.21 1.83
CA THR A 103 -1.77 -6.23 0.73
C THR A 103 -2.15 -4.83 1.20
N ASP A 104 -3.23 -4.69 1.97
CA ASP A 104 -3.67 -3.40 2.51
C ASP A 104 -2.61 -2.79 3.44
N LEU A 105 -1.96 -3.61 4.27
CA LEU A 105 -0.84 -3.18 5.10
C LEU A 105 0.36 -2.72 4.27
N PHE A 106 0.74 -3.45 3.22
CA PHE A 106 1.81 -3.01 2.32
C PHE A 106 1.49 -1.66 1.68
N ILE A 107 0.27 -1.44 1.21
CA ILE A 107 -0.16 -0.14 0.67
C ILE A 107 -0.04 0.95 1.75
N LEU A 108 -0.63 0.74 2.93
CA LEU A 108 -0.65 1.71 4.02
C LEU A 108 0.77 2.12 4.46
N PHE A 109 1.64 1.15 4.74
CA PHE A 109 3.01 1.41 5.20
C PHE A 109 3.89 2.00 4.09
N THR A 110 3.60 1.72 2.82
CA THR A 110 4.27 2.41 1.71
C THR A 110 3.88 3.89 1.68
N ILE A 111 2.60 4.22 1.90
CA ILE A 111 2.15 5.63 1.97
C ILE A 111 2.87 6.37 3.12
N ILE A 112 2.90 5.75 4.32
CA ILE A 112 3.58 6.30 5.49
C ILE A 112 5.06 6.52 5.21
N GLY A 113 5.75 5.52 4.63
CA GLY A 113 7.17 5.63 4.30
C GLY A 113 7.46 6.70 3.25
N LEU A 114 6.62 6.85 2.22
CA LEU A 114 6.77 7.91 1.22
C LEU A 114 6.60 9.30 1.83
N GLU A 115 5.66 9.48 2.75
CA GLU A 115 5.44 10.75 3.42
C GLU A 115 6.67 11.20 4.24
N ARG A 116 7.37 10.26 4.88
CA ARG A 116 8.65 10.55 5.56
C ARG A 116 9.73 11.10 4.63
N PHE A 117 9.71 10.71 3.36
CA PHE A 117 10.58 11.26 2.33
C PHE A 117 10.02 12.56 1.70
N GLY A 118 9.15 13.27 2.41
CA GLY A 118 8.55 14.53 2.01
C GLY A 118 7.57 14.41 0.83
N GLN A 119 7.13 13.19 0.48
CA GLN A 119 6.18 13.02 -0.61
C GLN A 119 4.77 13.39 -0.14
N ARG A 120 4.12 14.29 -0.87
CA ARG A 120 2.73 14.65 -0.62
C ARG A 120 1.79 13.51 -1.01
N HIS A 121 0.70 13.36 -0.28
CA HIS A 121 -0.36 12.44 -0.64
C HIS A 121 -1.05 12.89 -1.93
N THR A 122 -1.31 11.92 -2.79
CA THR A 122 -2.19 12.03 -3.95
C THR A 122 -3.64 11.77 -3.52
N GLU A 123 -4.60 12.12 -4.38
CA GLU A 123 -6.01 11.80 -4.13
C GLU A 123 -6.24 10.30 -3.93
N ALA A 124 -5.57 9.46 -4.72
CA ALA A 124 -5.67 8.01 -4.59
C ALA A 124 -5.16 7.51 -3.23
N THR A 125 -4.02 8.01 -2.76
CA THR A 125 -3.47 7.63 -1.44
C THR A 125 -4.34 8.15 -0.30
N THR A 126 -4.89 9.37 -0.43
CA THR A 126 -5.81 9.94 0.57
C THR A 126 -7.10 9.13 0.63
N ALA A 127 -7.70 8.80 -0.52
CA ALA A 127 -8.89 7.96 -0.59
C ALA A 127 -8.65 6.60 0.07
N PHE A 128 -7.50 5.98 -0.20
CA PHE A 128 -7.13 4.69 0.40
C PHE A 128 -7.05 4.79 1.93
N ILE A 129 -6.35 5.80 2.46
CA ILE A 129 -6.22 6.02 3.90
C ILE A 129 -7.59 6.19 4.57
N LEU A 130 -8.46 7.03 3.99
CA LEU A 130 -9.80 7.26 4.52
C LEU A 130 -10.64 5.98 4.50
N PHE A 131 -10.68 5.27 3.37
CA PHE A 131 -11.42 4.02 3.26
C PHE A 131 -10.92 2.98 4.27
N TYR A 132 -9.59 2.81 4.38
CA TYR A 132 -9.00 1.85 5.30
C TYR A 132 -9.34 2.17 6.76
N GLY A 133 -9.22 3.43 7.16
CA GLY A 133 -9.53 3.84 8.53
C GLY A 133 -11.01 3.74 8.87
N LEU A 134 -11.90 4.10 7.93
CA LEU A 134 -13.35 3.96 8.10
C LEU A 134 -13.79 2.50 8.18
N LYS A 135 -13.16 1.60 7.40
CA LYS A 135 -13.49 0.18 7.40
C LYS A 135 -12.93 -0.56 8.62
N ASN A 136 -11.83 -0.07 9.20
CA ASN A 136 -11.12 -0.72 10.29
C ASN A 136 -10.99 0.18 11.53
N PRO A 137 -12.08 0.76 12.07
CA PRO A 137 -12.00 1.78 13.12
C PRO A 137 -11.36 1.27 14.41
N ASN A 138 -11.41 -0.04 14.66
CA ASN A 138 -10.80 -0.68 15.84
C ASN A 138 -9.31 -0.99 15.66
N LEU A 139 -8.80 -1.00 14.43
CA LEU A 139 -7.39 -1.27 14.13
C LEU A 139 -6.57 0.02 13.96
N VAL A 140 -7.25 1.16 13.86
CA VAL A 140 -6.64 2.46 13.58
C VAL A 140 -6.62 3.31 14.85
N ALA A 141 -5.43 3.79 15.22
CA ALA A 141 -5.27 4.62 16.42
C ALA A 141 -6.01 5.97 16.25
N LYS A 142 -6.56 6.50 17.36
CA LYS A 142 -7.25 7.81 17.36
C LYS A 142 -6.41 8.94 16.76
N GLU A 143 -5.10 8.94 17.02
CA GLU A 143 -4.20 9.95 16.45
C GLU A 143 -4.05 9.83 14.94
N PHE A 144 -4.14 8.62 14.38
CA PHE A 144 -4.21 8.43 12.94
C PHE A 144 -5.52 8.98 12.38
N CYS A 145 -6.66 8.69 13.03
CA CYS A 145 -7.96 9.23 12.61
C CYS A 145 -7.96 10.77 12.58
N LYS A 146 -7.49 11.41 13.67
CA LYS A 146 -7.36 12.86 13.75
C LYS A 146 -6.45 13.44 12.66
N ARG A 147 -5.28 12.83 12.44
CA ARG A 147 -4.30 13.28 11.43
C ARG A 147 -4.91 13.35 10.03
N PHE A 148 -5.75 12.38 9.70
CA PHE A 148 -6.40 12.27 8.38
C PHE A 148 -7.83 12.80 8.36
N LYS A 149 -8.33 13.36 9.47
CA LYS A 149 -9.70 13.85 9.64
C LYS A 149 -10.74 12.83 9.20
N ILE A 150 -10.54 11.57 9.60
CA ILE A 150 -11.40 10.46 9.17
C ILE A 150 -12.85 10.67 9.61
N GLU A 151 -13.05 11.35 10.74
CA GLU A 151 -14.37 11.66 11.30
C GLU A 151 -15.24 12.47 10.33
N ASP A 152 -14.63 13.36 9.54
CA ASP A 152 -15.30 14.21 8.53
C ASP A 152 -15.92 13.39 7.38
N PHE A 153 -15.52 12.12 7.23
CA PHE A 153 -15.92 11.25 6.14
C PHE A 153 -16.77 10.06 6.58
N THR A 154 -17.21 10.02 7.84
CA THR A 154 -18.04 8.93 8.40
C THR A 154 -19.41 8.78 7.74
N SER A 155 -19.89 9.83 7.08
CA SER A 155 -21.14 9.82 6.30
C SER A 155 -20.98 9.19 4.91
N LEU A 156 -19.75 8.99 4.42
CA LEU A 156 -19.53 8.38 3.11
C LEU A 156 -19.91 6.89 3.16
N PRO A 157 -20.73 6.41 2.22
CA PRO A 157 -21.22 5.06 2.26
C PRO A 157 -20.11 4.07 1.85
N ILE A 158 -19.69 3.20 2.78
CA ILE A 158 -18.67 2.17 2.55
C ILE A 158 -19.30 0.91 1.95
N VAL A 159 -19.96 1.06 0.80
CA VAL A 159 -20.66 -0.06 0.12
C VAL A 159 -19.68 -0.91 -0.68
N SER A 160 -18.74 -0.26 -1.36
CA SER A 160 -17.66 -0.90 -2.12
C SER A 160 -16.49 0.07 -2.27
N LYS A 161 -15.31 -0.46 -2.58
CA LYS A 161 -14.11 0.37 -2.83
C LYS A 161 -14.36 1.33 -4.00
N ARG A 162 -14.87 0.82 -5.12
CA ARG A 162 -15.18 1.60 -6.32
C ARG A 162 -16.14 2.76 -6.02
N LYS A 163 -17.27 2.48 -5.39
CA LYS A 163 -18.28 3.49 -5.07
C LYS A 163 -17.74 4.55 -4.11
N PHE A 164 -16.93 4.13 -3.13
CA PHE A 164 -16.27 5.08 -2.24
C PHE A 164 -15.35 6.02 -3.00
N MET A 165 -14.51 5.51 -3.90
CA MET A 165 -13.60 6.33 -4.71
C MET A 165 -14.37 7.36 -5.56
N GLU A 166 -15.45 6.94 -6.22
CA GLU A 166 -16.31 7.83 -7.00
C GLU A 166 -16.87 8.98 -6.15
N GLN A 167 -17.41 8.67 -4.97
CA GLN A 167 -17.96 9.68 -4.05
C GLN A 167 -16.88 10.60 -3.49
N PHE A 168 -15.72 10.04 -3.11
CA PHE A 168 -14.59 10.83 -2.64
C PHE A 168 -14.14 11.86 -3.68
N LEU A 169 -14.03 11.46 -4.95
CA LEU A 169 -13.64 12.38 -6.03
C LEU A 169 -14.69 13.48 -6.27
N LEU A 170 -15.98 13.18 -6.10
CA LEU A 170 -17.04 14.20 -6.17
C LEU A 170 -16.91 15.25 -5.05
N VAL A 171 -16.68 14.81 -3.80
CA VAL A 171 -16.46 15.72 -2.66
C VAL A 171 -15.22 16.59 -2.88
N ARG A 172 -14.11 15.99 -3.34
CA ARG A 172 -12.87 16.72 -3.63
C ARG A 172 -13.03 17.73 -4.75
N LYS A 173 -13.85 17.43 -5.77
CA LYS A 173 -14.15 18.37 -6.85
C LYS A 173 -14.94 19.56 -6.33
N ALA A 174 -15.96 19.35 -5.50
CA ALA A 174 -16.75 20.43 -4.90
C ALA A 174 -15.86 21.40 -4.08
N GLN A 175 -14.98 20.86 -3.23
CA GLN A 175 -14.04 21.64 -2.40
C GLN A 175 -12.99 22.46 -3.18
N ARG A 176 -12.78 22.21 -4.48
CA ARG A 176 -11.85 22.98 -5.32
C ARG A 176 -12.51 24.18 -6.01
N HIS A 177 -13.84 24.24 -5.99
CA HIS A 177 -14.63 25.30 -6.62
C HIS A 177 -15.21 26.30 -5.61
N GLU A 178 -14.89 26.14 -4.33
CA GLU A 178 -15.13 27.07 -3.22
C GLU A 178 -13.84 27.81 -2.88
#